data_AF-A0A554LCF6-F1
#
_entry.id   AF-A0A554LCF6-F1
#
_cell.length_a   1.000
_cell.length_b   1.000
_cell.length_c   1.000
_cell.angle_alpha   90.00
_cell.angle_beta   90.00
_cell.angle_gamma   90.00
#
_symmetry.space_group_name_H-M   'P 1'
#
loop_
_entity.id
_entity.type
_entity.pdbx_description
1 polymer ?
#
loop_
_entity_poly.entity_id
_entity_poly.type
_entity_poly.pdbx_seq_one_letter_code
_entity_poly.pdbx_strand_id
1 'polypeptide(L)'
;MYLLIPLILVAGSALGIGYIVWPKFREVKAKGDLAEVKEDFWHLMFPELMHFFNFAQSKFKVFKRNAAVDYEKFLRRVKILSLRTHNLTDKLLEKRQKNDIKTEFKEANSPSNGQAVNIYFKAKENNLIAEISKNPKDKNLYKSLAALYMESKMFDDAEEAYNVVLELDPNDLESMEALEKIGKMV
;
A
#
# COMPACT_ATOMS: atom_id res chain seq x y z
N MET A 1 10.38 8.47 14.79
CA MET A 1 11.36 7.40 15.08
C MET A 1 11.09 6.69 16.41
N TYR A 2 10.48 7.32 17.42
CA TYR A 2 10.24 6.74 18.76
C TYR A 2 9.06 5.74 18.88
N LEU A 3 8.12 5.69 17.92
CA LEU A 3 6.99 4.75 17.96
C LEU A 3 7.31 3.36 17.36
N LEU A 4 8.39 3.23 16.60
CA LEU A 4 8.77 1.97 15.93
C LEU A 4 9.36 0.96 16.91
N ILE A 5 10.13 1.42 17.91
CA ILE A 5 10.78 0.57 18.90
C ILE A 5 9.75 -0.21 19.76
N PRO A 6 8.73 0.43 20.38
CA PRO A 6 7.73 -0.31 21.14
C PRO A 6 6.89 -1.22 20.24
N LEU A 7 6.63 -0.83 18.99
CA LEU A 7 5.86 -1.66 18.06
C LEU A 7 6.63 -2.93 17.66
N ILE A 8 7.94 -2.82 17.41
CA ILE A 8 8.80 -3.97 17.12
C ILE A 8 8.92 -4.88 18.35
N LEU A 9 9.00 -4.31 19.56
CA LEU A 9 9.04 -5.08 20.81
C LEU A 9 7.73 -5.87 21.03
N VAL A 10 6.59 -5.24 20.78
CA VAL A 10 5.26 -5.88 20.87
C VAL A 10 5.10 -6.96 19.79
N ALA A 11 5.50 -6.68 18.54
CA ALA A 11 5.45 -7.65 17.46
C ALA A 11 6.41 -8.84 17.71
N GLY A 12 7.61 -8.58 18.20
CA GLY A 12 8.58 -9.62 18.58
C GLY A 12 8.05 -10.51 19.70
N SER A 13 7.42 -9.91 20.72
CA SER A 13 6.76 -10.66 21.80
C SER A 13 5.61 -11.51 21.29
N ALA A 14 4.77 -10.97 20.40
CA ALA A 14 3.65 -11.70 19.79
C ALA A 14 4.14 -12.89 18.94
N LEU A 15 5.21 -12.71 18.17
CA LEU A 15 5.83 -13.79 17.39
C LEU A 15 6.47 -14.85 18.29
N GLY A 16 7.12 -14.46 19.38
CA GLY A 16 7.71 -15.39 20.35
C GLY A 16 6.65 -16.25 21.04
N ILE A 17 5.55 -15.63 21.49
CA ILE A 17 4.41 -16.36 22.05
C ILE A 17 3.80 -17.29 20.99
N GLY A 18 3.60 -16.80 19.77
CA GLY A 18 3.11 -17.60 18.66
C GLY A 18 3.99 -18.83 18.38
N TYR A 19 5.31 -18.66 18.39
CA TYR A 19 6.27 -19.74 18.17
C TYR A 19 6.26 -20.79 19.28
N ILE A 20 6.14 -20.37 20.55
CA ILE A 20 6.06 -21.28 21.71
C ILE A 20 4.73 -22.05 21.72
N VAL A 21 3.63 -21.40 21.35
CA VAL A 21 2.30 -22.00 21.36
C VAL A 21 2.07 -22.90 20.13
N TRP A 22 2.77 -22.65 19.02
CA TRP A 22 2.67 -23.40 17.77
C TRP A 22 2.79 -24.93 17.89
N PRO A 23 3.78 -25.51 18.58
CA PRO A 23 3.88 -26.96 18.74
C PRO A 23 2.71 -27.54 19.55
N LYS A 24 2.28 -26.87 20.62
CA LYS A 24 1.17 -27.33 21.46
C LYS A 24 -0.18 -27.24 20.76
N PHE A 25 -0.36 -26.24 19.90
CA PHE A 25 -1.54 -26.10 19.04
C PHE A 25 -1.65 -27.24 18.01
N ARG A 26 -0.51 -27.74 17.50
CA ARG A 26 -0.48 -28.86 16.54
C ARG A 26 -0.91 -30.18 17.18
N GLU A 27 -0.54 -30.42 18.44
CA GLU A 27 -0.98 -31.59 19.21
C GLU A 27 -2.50 -31.56 19.49
N VAL A 28 -3.04 -30.38 19.79
CA VAL A 28 -4.49 -30.19 20.00
C VAL A 28 -5.26 -30.33 18.69
N LYS A 29 -4.72 -29.84 17.56
CA LYS A 29 -5.30 -30.01 16.23
C LYS A 29 -5.46 -31.48 15.83
N ALA A 30 -4.60 -32.36 16.33
CA ALA A 30 -4.70 -33.80 16.09
C ALA A 30 -5.84 -34.48 16.87
N LYS A 31 -6.41 -33.82 17.91
CA LYS A 31 -7.50 -34.37 18.75
C LYS A 31 -8.91 -33.97 18.32
N GLY A 32 -9.09 -33.24 17.22
CA GLY A 32 -10.40 -33.02 16.59
C GLY A 32 -11.28 -31.91 17.20
N ASP A 33 -11.13 -31.57 18.48
CA ASP A 33 -11.95 -30.51 19.13
C ASP A 33 -11.35 -29.11 19.00
N LEU A 34 -11.26 -28.64 17.76
CA LEU A 34 -10.69 -27.33 17.42
C LEU A 34 -11.61 -26.14 17.70
N ALA A 35 -12.92 -26.34 17.84
CA ALA A 35 -13.88 -25.25 17.99
C ALA A 35 -14.00 -24.79 19.46
N GLU A 36 -14.24 -25.71 20.40
CA GLU A 36 -14.34 -25.39 21.83
C GLU A 36 -13.04 -24.82 22.39
N VAL A 37 -11.91 -25.47 22.11
CA VAL A 37 -10.61 -25.03 22.64
C VAL A 37 -10.18 -23.69 22.05
N LYS A 38 -10.62 -23.34 20.84
CA LYS A 38 -10.27 -22.05 20.23
C LYS A 38 -10.98 -20.90 20.93
N GLU A 39 -12.29 -21.02 21.19
CA GLU A 39 -13.02 -19.98 21.91
C GLU A 39 -12.51 -19.84 23.34
N ASP A 40 -12.30 -20.95 24.04
CA ASP A 40 -11.73 -20.96 25.38
C ASP A 40 -10.30 -20.38 25.43
N PHE A 41 -9.45 -20.72 24.47
CA PHE A 41 -8.08 -20.22 24.41
C PHE A 41 -8.01 -18.70 24.24
N TRP A 42 -8.81 -18.10 23.34
CA TRP A 42 -8.82 -16.65 23.15
C TRP A 42 -9.34 -15.91 24.39
N HIS A 43 -10.32 -16.48 25.09
CA HIS A 43 -10.84 -15.93 26.34
C HIS A 43 -9.85 -16.07 27.50
N LEU A 44 -9.15 -17.21 27.62
CA LEU A 44 -8.16 -17.46 28.67
C LEU A 44 -6.86 -16.68 28.47
N MET A 45 -6.40 -16.55 27.23
CA MET A 45 -5.11 -15.93 26.92
C MET A 45 -5.20 -14.43 26.72
N PHE A 46 -6.33 -13.93 26.21
CA PHE A 46 -6.51 -12.52 25.86
C PHE A 46 -7.88 -11.97 26.29
N PRO A 47 -8.22 -12.04 27.60
CA PRO A 47 -9.52 -11.57 28.11
C PRO A 47 -9.76 -10.08 27.82
N GLU A 48 -8.72 -9.24 27.94
CA GLU A 48 -8.82 -7.81 27.63
C GLU A 48 -9.01 -7.53 26.13
N LEU A 49 -8.44 -8.37 25.26
CA LEU A 49 -8.60 -8.23 23.81
C LEU A 49 -10.04 -8.54 23.40
N MET A 50 -10.66 -9.56 23.99
CA MET A 50 -12.06 -9.91 23.73
C MET A 50 -13.02 -8.82 24.22
N HIS A 51 -12.72 -8.22 25.38
CA HIS A 51 -13.48 -7.07 25.89
C HIS A 51 -13.33 -5.85 24.97
N PHE A 52 -12.12 -5.62 24.46
CA PHE A 52 -11.84 -4.59 23.46
C PHE A 52 -12.57 -4.84 22.13
N PHE A 53 -12.61 -6.08 21.62
CA PHE A 53 -13.33 -6.43 20.39
C PHE A 53 -14.84 -6.21 20.53
N ASN A 54 -15.43 -6.61 21.66
CA ASN A 54 -16.86 -6.39 21.94
C ASN A 54 -17.18 -4.89 22.08
N PHE A 55 -16.31 -4.12 22.75
CA PHE A 55 -16.43 -2.66 22.85
C PHE A 55 -16.24 -1.98 21.48
N ALA A 56 -15.27 -2.43 20.69
CA ALA A 56 -15.01 -1.95 19.34
C ALA A 56 -16.21 -2.21 18.43
N GLN A 57 -16.79 -3.41 18.48
CA GLN A 57 -17.98 -3.77 17.70
C GLN A 57 -19.18 -2.85 18.02
N SER A 58 -19.37 -2.49 19.30
CA SER A 58 -20.39 -1.53 19.72
C SER A 58 -20.15 -0.12 19.13
N LYS A 59 -18.90 0.36 19.14
CA LYS A 59 -18.49 1.62 18.50
C LYS A 59 -18.65 1.58 16.97
N PHE A 60 -18.33 0.46 16.33
CA PHE A 60 -18.44 0.27 14.87
C PHE A 60 -19.90 0.35 14.38
N LYS A 61 -20.87 -0.06 15.20
CA LYS A 61 -22.30 0.01 14.83
C LYS A 61 -22.81 1.45 14.67
N VAL A 62 -22.30 2.39 15.48
CA VAL A 62 -22.58 3.83 15.36
C VAL A 62 -21.76 4.48 14.25
N PHE A 63 -20.53 4.01 14.03
CA PHE A 63 -19.67 4.48 12.95
C PHE A 63 -20.28 4.25 11.57
N LYS A 64 -21.04 3.15 11.38
CA LYS A 64 -21.59 2.69 10.09
C LYS A 64 -22.35 3.76 9.27
N ARG A 65 -22.89 4.81 9.89
CA ARG A 65 -23.70 5.85 9.20
C ARG A 65 -22.88 7.05 8.70
N ASN A 66 -21.79 7.40 9.37
CA ASN A 66 -20.86 8.46 8.95
C ASN A 66 -19.58 7.90 8.30
N ALA A 67 -19.31 6.61 8.52
CA ALA A 67 -18.17 5.89 7.99
C ALA A 67 -18.15 5.85 6.47
N ALA A 68 -19.27 5.82 5.76
CA ALA A 68 -19.23 5.65 4.30
C ALA A 68 -18.46 6.78 3.59
N VAL A 69 -18.70 8.03 4.00
CA VAL A 69 -18.02 9.21 3.42
C VAL A 69 -16.58 9.32 3.91
N ASP A 70 -16.33 8.98 5.16
CA ASP A 70 -14.98 9.00 5.75
C ASP A 70 -14.12 7.83 5.28
N TYR A 71 -14.74 6.70 4.95
CA TYR A 71 -14.11 5.51 4.39
C TYR A 71 -13.71 5.75 2.95
N GLU A 72 -14.53 6.43 2.14
CA GLU A 72 -14.12 6.82 0.79
C GLU A 72 -12.87 7.72 0.82
N LYS A 73 -12.85 8.73 1.71
CA LYS A 73 -11.67 9.60 1.90
C LYS A 73 -10.47 8.82 2.45
N PHE A 74 -10.69 7.87 3.36
CA PHE A 74 -9.65 7.02 3.93
C PHE A 74 -9.07 6.08 2.87
N LEU A 75 -9.92 5.40 2.10
CA LEU A 75 -9.52 4.54 1.00
C LEU A 75 -8.75 5.31 -0.06
N ARG A 76 -9.18 6.52 -0.42
CA ARG A 76 -8.41 7.40 -1.34
C ARG A 76 -7.04 7.74 -0.76
N ARG A 77 -6.93 8.06 0.55
CA ARG A 77 -5.63 8.27 1.21
C ARG A 77 -4.77 7.00 1.24
N VAL A 78 -5.38 5.84 1.50
CA VAL A 78 -4.70 4.54 1.49
C VAL A 78 -4.22 4.19 0.08
N LYS A 79 -4.99 4.50 -0.97
CA LYS A 79 -4.60 4.35 -2.38
C LYS A 79 -3.44 5.30 -2.75
N ILE A 80 -3.43 6.53 -2.25
CA ILE A 80 -2.25 7.43 -2.38
C ILE A 80 -1.05 6.87 -1.61
N LEU A 81 -1.27 6.28 -0.43
CA LEU A 81 -0.24 5.61 0.34
C LEU A 81 0.30 4.39 -0.41
N SER A 82 -0.54 3.61 -1.10
CA SER A 82 -0.08 2.49 -1.94
C SER A 82 0.80 2.98 -3.09
N LEU A 83 0.39 4.07 -3.76
CA LEU A 83 1.24 4.75 -4.76
C LEU A 83 2.59 5.19 -4.15
N ARG A 84 2.60 5.75 -2.94
CA ARG A 84 3.86 6.06 -2.23
C ARG A 84 4.68 4.82 -1.84
N THR A 85 4.05 3.67 -1.65
CA THR A 85 4.77 2.45 -1.24
C THR A 85 5.55 1.81 -2.38
N HIS A 86 5.11 1.93 -3.64
CA HIS A 86 5.91 1.50 -4.80
C HIS A 86 7.31 2.15 -4.80
N ASN A 87 7.38 3.43 -4.44
CA ASN A 87 8.64 4.17 -4.26
C ASN A 87 9.55 3.67 -3.12
N LEU A 88 9.01 3.00 -2.10
CA LEU A 88 9.79 2.36 -1.03
C LEU A 88 10.33 1.01 -1.50
N THR A 89 9.56 0.28 -2.30
CA THR A 89 9.97 -0.97 -2.94
C THR A 89 11.20 -0.75 -3.82
N ASP A 90 11.22 0.33 -4.62
CA ASP A 90 12.38 0.70 -5.44
C ASP A 90 13.61 1.05 -4.60
N LYS A 91 13.44 1.77 -3.48
CA LYS A 91 14.55 2.05 -2.55
C LYS A 91 15.12 0.78 -1.91
N LEU A 92 14.30 -0.25 -1.73
CA LEU A 92 14.72 -1.55 -1.20
C LEU A 92 15.36 -2.43 -2.29
N LEU A 93 14.88 -2.33 -3.52
CA LEU A 93 15.47 -2.98 -4.70
C LEU A 93 16.83 -2.35 -5.07
N GLU A 94 16.96 -1.02 -5.01
CA GLU A 94 18.20 -0.30 -5.32
C GLU A 94 19.33 -0.63 -4.31
N LYS A 95 18.99 -0.87 -3.04
CA LYS A 95 19.95 -1.33 -2.02
C LYS A 95 20.44 -2.77 -2.25
N ARG A 96 19.69 -3.59 -2.99
CA ARG A 96 20.09 -4.97 -3.33
C ARG A 96 20.90 -5.00 -4.63
N GLN A 97 20.55 -4.17 -5.62
CA GLN A 97 21.26 -4.06 -6.90
C GLN A 97 22.60 -3.31 -6.80
N LYS A 98 22.81 -2.42 -5.81
CA LYS A 98 24.08 -1.69 -5.62
C LYS A 98 25.31 -2.56 -5.32
N ASN A 99 25.12 -3.81 -4.93
CA ASN A 99 26.23 -4.76 -4.78
C ASN A 99 26.60 -5.45 -6.09
N ASP A 100 25.64 -5.72 -6.98
CA ASP A 100 25.90 -6.35 -8.29
C ASP A 100 26.33 -5.33 -9.36
N ILE A 101 25.82 -4.09 -9.28
CA ILE A 101 26.10 -3.01 -10.23
C ILE A 101 27.52 -2.42 -10.10
N LYS A 102 28.19 -2.62 -8.97
CA LYS A 102 29.49 -1.96 -8.70
C LYS A 102 30.63 -2.46 -9.60
N THR A 103 30.44 -3.56 -10.31
CA THR A 103 31.51 -4.25 -11.07
C THR A 103 31.51 -3.93 -12.57
N GLU A 104 30.45 -3.33 -13.14
CA GLU A 104 30.38 -3.05 -14.59
C GLU A 104 30.46 -1.56 -14.99
N PHE A 105 30.31 -0.61 -14.05
CA PHE A 105 30.35 0.83 -14.35
C PHE A 105 31.76 1.44 -14.38
N LYS A 106 32.74 0.75 -14.98
CA LYS A 106 34.05 1.34 -15.26
C LYS A 106 34.34 1.66 -16.72
N GLU A 107 33.49 1.29 -17.67
CA GLU A 107 33.75 1.58 -19.08
C GLU A 107 32.48 1.98 -19.83
N ALA A 108 32.19 3.29 -19.88
CA ALA A 108 31.72 3.99 -21.08
C ALA A 108 31.45 5.47 -20.77
N ASN A 109 32.06 6.34 -21.57
CA ASN A 109 32.08 7.79 -21.44
C ASN A 109 30.80 8.45 -22.01
N SER A 110 30.03 9.18 -21.19
CA SER A 110 29.32 10.46 -21.47
C SER A 110 28.19 10.73 -20.46
N PRO A 111 28.07 11.94 -19.88
CA PRO A 111 27.04 12.26 -18.90
C PRO A 111 25.70 12.51 -19.62
N SER A 112 24.88 11.47 -19.81
CA SER A 112 23.75 11.54 -20.75
C SER A 112 22.43 11.07 -20.12
N ASN A 113 21.53 12.05 -19.94
CA ASN A 113 20.05 12.00 -19.84
C ASN A 113 19.33 11.06 -18.86
N GLY A 114 19.71 9.79 -18.69
CA GLY A 114 18.87 8.82 -17.95
C GLY A 114 18.68 9.12 -16.46
N GLN A 115 19.75 9.55 -15.78
CA GLN A 115 19.68 9.87 -14.35
C GLN A 115 18.90 11.16 -14.07
N ALA A 116 19.05 12.18 -14.92
CA ALA A 116 18.33 13.43 -14.80
C ALA A 116 16.83 13.26 -15.07
N VAL A 117 16.46 12.42 -16.05
CA VAL A 117 15.07 12.08 -16.38
C VAL A 117 14.40 11.36 -15.20
N ASN A 118 15.07 10.39 -14.57
CA ASN A 118 14.50 9.68 -13.41
C ASN A 118 14.33 10.59 -12.19
N ILE A 119 15.28 11.49 -11.92
CA ILE A 119 15.17 12.46 -10.82
C ILE A 119 14.02 13.44 -11.08
N TYR A 120 13.90 13.92 -12.32
CA TYR A 120 12.83 14.84 -12.73
C TYR A 120 11.45 14.17 -12.67
N PHE A 121 11.31 12.96 -13.21
CA PHE A 121 10.10 12.15 -13.11
C PHE A 121 9.67 11.99 -11.66
N LYS A 122 10.60 11.55 -10.81
CA LYS A 122 10.35 11.32 -9.39
C LYS A 122 9.97 12.60 -8.65
N ALA A 123 10.59 13.72 -8.98
CA ALA A 123 10.23 15.01 -8.39
C ALA A 123 8.80 15.43 -8.78
N LYS A 124 8.44 15.26 -10.06
CA LYS A 124 7.11 15.59 -10.61
C LYS A 124 6.03 14.69 -10.03
N GLU A 125 6.28 13.39 -9.95
CA GLU A 125 5.40 12.40 -9.32
C GLU A 125 5.13 12.74 -7.84
N ASN A 126 6.19 13.00 -7.06
CA ASN A 126 6.05 13.35 -5.65
C ASN A 126 5.27 14.65 -5.43
N ASN A 127 5.45 15.64 -6.31
CA ASN A 127 4.72 16.89 -6.28
C ASN A 127 3.22 16.65 -6.51
N LEU A 128 2.87 15.90 -7.56
CA LEU A 128 1.48 15.52 -7.86
C LEU A 128 0.85 14.75 -6.70
N ILE A 129 1.55 13.77 -6.12
CA ILE A 129 1.08 13.02 -4.95
C ILE A 129 0.82 13.94 -3.75
N ALA A 130 1.66 14.95 -3.53
CA ALA A 130 1.48 15.93 -2.46
C ALA A 130 0.25 16.82 -2.71
N GLU A 131 0.00 17.22 -3.95
CA GLU A 131 -1.20 17.99 -4.33
C GLU A 131 -2.48 17.15 -4.21
N ILE A 132 -2.46 15.90 -4.69
CA ILE A 132 -3.57 14.95 -4.53
C ILE A 132 -3.86 14.72 -3.04
N SER A 133 -2.83 14.70 -2.19
CA SER A 133 -3.02 14.56 -0.73
C SER A 133 -3.79 15.74 -0.13
N LYS A 134 -3.68 16.94 -0.72
CA LYS A 134 -4.47 18.12 -0.32
C LYS A 134 -5.89 18.03 -0.86
N ASN A 135 -6.04 17.67 -2.14
CA ASN A 135 -7.31 17.61 -2.86
C ASN A 135 -7.53 16.23 -3.53
N PRO A 136 -7.93 15.20 -2.76
CA PRO A 136 -8.00 13.82 -3.27
C PRO A 136 -9.19 13.55 -4.22
N LYS A 137 -10.02 14.55 -4.49
CA LYS A 137 -11.17 14.49 -5.42
C LYS A 137 -10.91 15.23 -6.74
N ASP A 138 -9.74 15.84 -6.91
CA ASP A 138 -9.42 16.55 -8.14
C ASP A 138 -8.97 15.55 -9.21
N LYS A 139 -9.85 15.28 -10.16
CA LYS A 139 -9.59 14.37 -11.28
C LYS A 139 -8.42 14.82 -12.15
N ASN A 140 -8.17 16.13 -12.27
CA ASN A 140 -7.12 16.66 -13.15
C ASN A 140 -5.72 16.29 -12.63
N LEU A 141 -5.56 16.19 -11.31
CA LEU A 141 -4.31 15.75 -10.70
C LEU A 141 -4.03 14.27 -10.99
N TYR A 142 -5.07 13.41 -10.94
CA TYR A 142 -4.92 12.00 -11.31
C TYR A 142 -4.64 11.82 -12.81
N LYS A 143 -5.25 12.64 -13.69
CA LYS A 143 -4.92 12.66 -15.13
C LYS A 143 -3.47 13.06 -15.37
N SER A 144 -3.00 14.08 -14.67
CA SER A 144 -1.60 14.55 -14.78
C SER A 144 -0.61 13.48 -14.30
N LEU A 145 -0.97 12.71 -13.28
CA LEU A 145 -0.19 11.58 -12.78
C LEU A 145 -0.20 10.42 -13.79
N ALA A 146 -1.36 10.07 -14.35
CA ALA A 146 -1.50 9.03 -15.36
C ALA A 146 -0.71 9.35 -16.64
N ALA A 147 -0.78 10.61 -17.10
CA ALA A 147 0.00 11.09 -18.23
C ALA A 147 1.52 11.00 -17.97
N LEU A 148 1.97 11.32 -16.75
CA LEU A 148 3.37 11.18 -16.35
C LEU A 148 3.83 9.72 -16.39
N TYR A 149 2.98 8.77 -15.98
CA TYR A 149 3.26 7.33 -16.09
C TYR A 149 3.27 6.86 -17.55
N MET A 150 2.37 7.37 -18.40
CA MET A 150 2.37 7.11 -19.84
C MET A 150 3.65 7.58 -20.52
N GLU A 151 4.14 8.78 -20.20
CA GLU A 151 5.42 9.31 -20.68
C GLU A 151 6.60 8.41 -20.29
N SER A 152 6.48 7.75 -19.13
CA SER A 152 7.52 6.90 -18.54
C SER A 152 7.37 5.42 -18.89
N LYS A 153 6.39 5.09 -19.77
CA LYS A 153 6.06 3.72 -20.20
C LYS A 153 5.66 2.78 -19.05
N MET A 154 5.18 3.33 -17.94
CA MET A 154 4.65 2.60 -16.80
C MET A 154 3.14 2.41 -17.01
N PHE A 155 2.79 1.49 -17.90
CA PHE A 155 1.41 1.33 -18.38
C PHE A 155 0.46 0.83 -17.28
N ASP A 156 0.92 -0.07 -16.41
CA ASP A 156 0.13 -0.59 -15.29
C ASP A 156 -0.27 0.53 -14.31
N ASP A 157 0.70 1.36 -13.90
CA ASP A 157 0.46 2.49 -12.99
C ASP A 157 -0.38 3.60 -13.65
N ALA A 158 -0.22 3.80 -14.96
CA ALA A 158 -1.05 4.72 -15.74
C ALA A 158 -2.51 4.25 -15.77
N GLU A 159 -2.74 2.94 -15.97
CA GLU A 159 -4.08 2.34 -15.99
C GLU A 159 -4.79 2.56 -14.65
N GLU A 160 -4.12 2.29 -13.53
CA GLU A 160 -4.67 2.52 -12.20
C GLU A 160 -5.05 3.99 -11.98
N ALA A 161 -4.20 4.92 -12.42
CA ALA A 161 -4.45 6.35 -12.26
C ALA A 161 -5.64 6.83 -13.12
N TYR A 162 -5.76 6.36 -14.37
CA TYR A 162 -6.92 6.66 -15.22
C TYR A 162 -8.21 6.03 -14.71
N ASN A 163 -8.15 4.82 -14.15
CA ASN A 163 -9.30 4.19 -13.51
C ASN A 163 -9.83 5.04 -12.34
N VAL A 164 -8.96 5.67 -11.54
CA VAL A 164 -9.38 6.61 -10.48
C VAL A 164 -10.06 7.85 -11.06
N VAL A 165 -9.63 8.31 -12.23
CA VAL A 165 -10.30 9.44 -12.92
C VAL A 165 -11.72 9.05 -13.29
N LEU A 166 -11.93 7.85 -13.84
CA LEU A 166 -13.27 7.35 -14.19
C LEU A 166 -14.15 7.07 -12.96
N GLU A 167 -13.55 6.70 -11.82
CA GLU A 167 -14.28 6.62 -10.54
C GLU A 167 -14.77 8.00 -10.06
N LEU A 168 -14.04 9.08 -10.39
CA LEU A 168 -14.40 10.45 -10.03
C LEU A 168 -15.36 11.10 -11.04
N ASP A 169 -15.11 10.86 -12.32
CA ASP A 169 -15.91 11.32 -13.44
C ASP A 169 -16.02 10.21 -14.50
N PRO A 170 -17.11 9.43 -14.47
CA PRO A 170 -17.33 8.33 -15.40
C PRO A 170 -17.40 8.75 -16.87
N ASN A 171 -17.59 10.04 -17.18
CA ASN A 171 -17.74 10.55 -18.54
C ASN A 171 -16.45 11.22 -19.07
N ASP A 172 -15.31 11.04 -18.40
CA ASP A 172 -14.03 11.60 -18.87
C ASP A 172 -13.51 10.84 -20.09
N LEU A 173 -13.87 11.35 -21.28
CA LEU A 173 -13.50 10.78 -22.58
C LEU A 173 -11.99 10.56 -22.72
N GLU A 174 -11.17 11.51 -22.26
CA GLU A 174 -9.71 11.42 -22.36
C GLU A 174 -9.16 10.22 -21.58
N SER A 175 -9.72 9.92 -20.41
CA SER A 175 -9.30 8.76 -19.62
C SER A 175 -9.76 7.44 -20.25
N MET A 176 -10.96 7.41 -20.85
CA MET A 176 -11.44 6.24 -21.59
C MET A 176 -10.55 5.94 -22.81
N GLU A 177 -10.22 6.96 -23.60
CA GLU A 177 -9.32 6.85 -24.75
C GLU A 177 -7.91 6.40 -24.32
N ALA A 178 -7.40 6.94 -23.21
CA ALA A 178 -6.09 6.56 -22.70
C ALA A 178 -6.05 5.10 -22.23
N LEU A 179 -7.09 4.59 -21.57
CA LEU A 179 -7.20 3.19 -21.19
C LEU A 179 -7.29 2.26 -22.41
N GLU A 180 -8.08 2.63 -23.43
CA GLU A 180 -8.14 1.88 -24.68
C GLU A 180 -6.78 1.83 -25.36
N LYS A 181 -6.03 2.94 -25.33
CA LYS A 181 -4.68 3.02 -25.87
C LYS A 181 -3.71 2.14 -25.09
N ILE A 182 -3.75 2.13 -23.76
CA ILE A 182 -2.92 1.27 -22.90
C ILE A 182 -3.20 -0.21 -23.22
N GLY A 183 -4.47 -0.60 -23.31
CA GLY A 183 -4.85 -1.98 -23.62
C GLY A 183 -4.41 -2.47 -25.01
N LYS A 184 -4.05 -1.56 -25.92
CA LYS A 184 -3.45 -1.90 -27.24
C LYS A 184 -1.93 -1.97 -27.20
N MET A 185 -1.29 -1.47 -26.15
CA MET A 185 0.17 -1.40 -25.99
C MET A 185 0.74 -2.54 -25.14
N VAL A 186 -0.10 -3.22 -24.37
CA VAL A 186 0.19 -4.42 -23.58
C VAL A 186 -0.11 -5.67 -24.41
#